data_AF-A0A0A0MQ10-F1
#
_entry.id   AF-A0A0A0MQ10-F1
#
_cell.length_a   1.000
_cell.length_b   1.000
_cell.length_c   1.000
_cell.angle_alpha   90.00
_cell.angle_beta   90.00
_cell.angle_gamma   90.00
#
_symmetry.space_group_name_H-M   'P 1'
#
loop_
_entity.id
_entity.type
_entity.pdbx_description
1 polymer ?
#
loop_
_entity_poly.entity_id
_entity_poly.type
_entity_poly.pdbx_seq_one_letter_code
_entity_poly.pdbx_strand_id
1 'polypeptide(L)'
;MARFVVLVLLGLLYLSHLDAVQHSPKVQVYSRHPAENGKPNFLNCYVSGFHPPQIDITLMKNGKKMEAEQTDLSFNRDWTFYLLVHTEFTPTVEDEYSCQVNHTTLSEPKVVMWERDK
;
A
#
# COMPACT_ATOMS: atom_id res chain seq x y z
N MET A 1 -0.77 6.08 48.34
CA MET A 1 -1.75 6.39 47.29
C MET A 1 -1.20 7.37 46.25
N ALA A 2 -0.85 8.61 46.60
CA ALA A 2 -0.34 9.61 45.64
C ALA A 2 0.87 9.16 44.80
N ARG A 3 1.88 8.52 45.41
CA ARG A 3 3.05 8.00 44.66
C ARG A 3 2.70 6.93 43.62
N PHE A 4 1.72 6.07 43.92
CA PHE A 4 1.26 5.03 43.01
C PHE A 4 0.51 5.64 41.83
N VAL A 5 -0.33 6.65 42.10
CA VAL A 5 -1.04 7.42 41.06
C VAL A 5 -0.05 8.14 40.14
N VAL A 6 1.00 8.76 40.69
CA VAL A 6 2.05 9.41 39.89
C VAL A 6 2.82 8.40 39.03
N LEU A 7 3.17 7.23 39.56
CA LEU A 7 3.84 6.17 38.78
C LEU A 7 2.94 5.62 37.67
N VAL A 8 1.64 5.46 37.93
CA VAL A 8 0.67 5.03 36.91
C VAL A 8 0.54 6.10 35.82
N LEU A 9 0.43 7.38 36.18
CA LEU A 9 0.38 8.48 35.22
C LEU A 9 1.66 8.56 34.37
N LEU A 10 2.83 8.47 35.00
CA LEU A 10 4.11 8.44 34.29
C LEU A 10 4.21 7.22 33.37
N GLY A 11 3.74 6.04 33.80
CA GLY A 11 3.69 4.83 32.98
C GLY A 11 2.77 4.99 31.77
N LEU A 12 1.58 5.56 31.96
CA LEU A 12 0.63 5.84 30.87
C LEU A 12 1.21 6.85 29.86
N LEU A 13 1.89 7.89 30.34
CA LEU A 13 2.57 8.88 29.49
C LEU A 13 3.76 8.26 28.72
N TYR A 14 4.49 7.33 29.32
CA TYR A 14 5.55 6.59 28.63
C TYR A 14 5.01 5.65 27.54
N LEU A 15 3.86 5.01 27.78
CA LEU A 15 3.21 4.15 26.79
C LEU A 15 2.75 4.93 25.55
N SER A 16 2.37 6.20 25.70
CA SER A 16 2.06 7.08 24.57
C SER A 16 3.28 7.53 23.74
N HIS A 17 4.49 7.06 24.07
CA HIS A 17 5.71 7.32 23.28
C HIS A 17 6.26 6.05 22.61
N LEU A 18 5.57 4.91 22.70
CA LEU A 18 5.88 3.69 21.95
C LEU A 18 5.19 3.69 20.57
N ASP A 19 5.30 4.79 19.82
CA ASP A 19 4.85 4.77 18.43
C ASP A 19 5.87 4.04 17.56
N ALA A 20 5.38 3.09 16.78
CA ALA A 20 6.13 2.48 15.70
C ALA A 20 6.70 3.57 14.78
N VAL A 21 8.00 3.51 14.45
CA VAL A 21 8.59 4.45 13.48
C VAL A 21 7.83 4.35 12.16
N GLN A 22 7.22 5.44 11.74
CA GLN A 22 6.29 5.42 10.62
C GLN A 22 6.99 5.74 9.29
N HIS A 23 6.67 4.98 8.26
CA HIS A 23 7.12 5.23 6.89
C HIS A 23 5.95 5.13 5.91
N SER A 24 5.80 6.14 5.05
CA SER A 24 4.69 6.18 4.08
C SER A 24 4.99 5.34 2.83
N PRO A 25 3.97 4.65 2.28
CA PRO A 25 4.16 3.78 1.13
C PRO A 25 4.53 4.52 -0.15
N LYS A 26 5.51 3.95 -0.85
CA LYS A 26 5.80 4.22 -2.26
C LYS A 26 5.01 3.23 -3.11
N VAL A 27 4.34 3.72 -4.13
CA VAL A 27 3.40 2.94 -4.96
C VAL A 27 3.83 3.07 -6.41
N GLN A 28 3.96 1.94 -7.09
CA GLN A 28 4.25 1.86 -8.51
C GLN A 28 3.18 0.99 -9.17
N VAL A 29 2.60 1.48 -10.26
CA VAL A 29 1.59 0.76 -11.04
C VAL A 29 2.11 0.57 -12.45
N TYR A 30 2.31 -0.67 -12.86
CA TYR A 30 2.96 -1.01 -14.13
C TYR A 30 2.43 -2.33 -14.69
N SER A 31 2.59 -2.55 -15.99
CA SER A 31 2.27 -3.83 -16.62
C SER A 31 3.48 -4.76 -16.59
N ARG A 32 3.25 -6.07 -16.47
CA ARG A 32 4.35 -7.06 -16.48
C ARG A 32 5.10 -7.09 -17.81
N HIS A 33 4.36 -7.02 -18.91
CA HIS A 33 4.91 -6.94 -20.27
C HIS A 33 4.59 -5.57 -20.89
N PRO A 34 5.28 -5.16 -21.97
CA PRO A 34 4.89 -3.99 -22.76
C PRO A 34 3.40 -4.02 -23.08
N ALA A 35 2.70 -2.94 -22.78
CA ALA A 35 1.25 -2.91 -22.90
C ALA A 35 0.81 -2.61 -24.33
N GLU A 36 -0.06 -3.46 -24.86
CA GLU A 36 -0.68 -3.30 -26.16
C GLU A 36 -2.20 -3.47 -26.00
N ASN A 37 -2.97 -2.63 -26.66
CA ASN A 37 -4.43 -2.71 -26.61
C ASN A 37 -4.92 -4.06 -27.14
N GLY A 38 -5.83 -4.69 -26.40
CA GLY A 38 -6.42 -5.98 -26.79
C GLY A 38 -5.52 -7.20 -26.57
N LYS A 39 -4.28 -7.03 -26.07
CA LYS A 39 -3.40 -8.17 -25.72
C LYS A 39 -3.46 -8.47 -24.20
N PRO A 40 -3.69 -9.73 -23.80
CA PRO A 40 -3.65 -10.12 -22.39
C PRO A 40 -2.30 -9.80 -21.73
N ASN A 41 -2.35 -9.34 -20.48
CA ASN A 41 -1.18 -8.95 -19.69
C ASN A 41 -1.50 -9.03 -18.19
N PHE A 42 -0.58 -8.59 -17.33
CA PHE A 42 -0.76 -8.49 -15.89
C PHE A 42 -0.55 -7.06 -15.43
N LEU A 43 -1.47 -6.54 -14.63
CA LEU A 43 -1.35 -5.25 -13.96
C LEU A 43 -0.76 -5.48 -12.57
N ASN A 44 0.31 -4.76 -12.24
CA ASN A 44 1.00 -4.83 -10.96
C ASN A 44 0.82 -3.54 -10.18
N CYS A 45 0.52 -3.64 -8.89
CA CYS A 45 0.71 -2.57 -7.91
C CYS A 45 1.76 -3.01 -6.89
N TYR A 46 2.98 -2.49 -7.05
CA TYR A 46 4.07 -2.71 -6.12
C TYR A 46 4.07 -1.61 -5.06
N VAL A 47 3.94 -2.01 -3.80
CA VAL A 47 3.89 -1.09 -2.66
C VAL A 47 5.08 -1.40 -1.75
N SER A 48 5.89 -0.38 -1.44
CA SER A 48 7.14 -0.57 -0.71
C SER A 48 7.49 0.60 0.21
N GLY A 49 8.42 0.36 1.13
CA GLY A 49 8.96 1.41 1.99
C GLY A 49 8.01 1.87 3.08
N PHE A 50 7.01 1.05 3.46
CA PHE A 50 6.01 1.42 4.45
C PHE A 50 6.22 0.74 5.81
N HIS A 51 5.76 1.40 6.87
CA HIS A 51 5.71 0.86 8.23
C HIS A 51 4.67 1.66 9.02
N PRO A 52 3.78 1.04 9.82
CA PRO A 52 3.66 -0.39 10.19
C PRO A 52 3.19 -1.33 9.05
N PRO A 53 3.13 -2.67 9.23
CA PRO A 53 2.79 -3.59 8.15
C PRO A 53 1.31 -3.60 7.73
N GLN A 54 0.41 -3.08 8.57
CA GLN A 54 -1.02 -3.07 8.28
C GLN A 54 -1.32 -2.09 7.14
N ILE A 55 -1.80 -2.60 6.02
CA ILE A 55 -2.05 -1.82 4.80
C ILE A 55 -3.22 -2.45 4.01
N ASP A 56 -4.04 -1.62 3.38
CA ASP A 56 -5.04 -2.08 2.40
C ASP A 56 -4.65 -1.60 1.01
N ILE A 57 -4.60 -2.52 0.05
CA ILE A 57 -4.19 -2.25 -1.34
C ILE A 57 -5.24 -2.83 -2.27
N THR A 58 -5.75 -2.01 -3.19
CA THR A 58 -6.82 -2.41 -4.12
C THR A 58 -6.48 -1.96 -5.55
N LEU A 59 -6.49 -2.92 -6.48
CA LEU A 59 -6.49 -2.61 -7.91
C LEU A 59 -7.90 -2.25 -8.37
N MET A 60 -8.00 -1.22 -9.18
CA MET A 60 -9.25 -0.63 -9.64
C MET A 60 -9.27 -0.56 -11.17
N LYS A 61 -10.43 -0.83 -11.76
CA LYS A 61 -10.77 -0.59 -13.16
C LYS A 61 -11.97 0.34 -13.22
N ASN A 62 -11.83 1.52 -13.82
CA ASN A 62 -12.90 2.53 -13.93
C ASN A 62 -13.57 2.84 -12.59
N GLY A 63 -12.76 2.99 -11.53
CA GLY A 63 -13.24 3.23 -10.16
C GLY A 63 -13.90 2.03 -9.46
N LYS A 64 -13.88 0.83 -10.05
CA LYS A 64 -14.40 -0.41 -9.44
C LYS A 64 -13.28 -1.35 -9.05
N LYS A 65 -13.40 -1.97 -7.87
CA LYS A 65 -12.46 -2.98 -7.37
C LYS A 65 -12.34 -4.16 -8.34
N MET A 66 -11.10 -4.59 -8.58
CA MET A 66 -10.76 -5.81 -9.30
C MET A 66 -10.50 -6.95 -8.32
N GLU A 67 -10.80 -8.18 -8.75
CA GLU A 67 -10.26 -9.38 -8.10
C GLU A 67 -8.76 -9.48 -8.41
N ALA A 68 -7.94 -9.65 -7.38
CA ALA A 68 -6.49 -9.60 -7.50
C ALA A 68 -5.84 -10.53 -6.47
N GLU A 69 -4.64 -10.99 -6.79
CA GLU A 69 -3.80 -11.78 -5.90
C GLU A 69 -2.77 -10.88 -5.21
N GLN A 70 -2.40 -11.24 -3.97
CA GLN A 70 -1.40 -10.54 -3.19
C GLN A 70 -0.26 -11.51 -2.86
N THR A 71 0.98 -11.06 -3.02
CA THR A 71 2.15 -11.83 -2.58
C THR A 71 2.28 -11.85 -1.06
N ASP A 72 3.11 -12.76 -0.55
CA ASP A 72 3.53 -12.70 0.85
C ASP A 72 4.17 -11.35 1.18
N LEU A 73 3.92 -10.88 2.41
CA LEU A 73 4.52 -9.66 2.94
C LEU A 73 6.00 -9.93 3.24
N SER A 74 6.89 -9.03 2.78
CA SER A 74 8.33 -9.06 3.06
C SER A 74 8.81 -7.71 3.57
N PHE A 75 10.05 -7.64 4.04
CA PHE A 75 10.64 -6.41 4.58
C PHE A 75 12.11 -6.24 4.20
N ASN A 76 12.53 -4.99 4.12
CA ASN A 76 13.88 -4.55 3.83
C ASN A 76 14.76 -4.56 5.10
N ARG A 77 16.08 -4.39 4.93
CA ARG A 77 17.02 -4.28 6.08
C ARG A 77 16.74 -3.07 6.99
N ASP A 78 16.04 -2.06 6.49
CA ASP A 78 15.61 -0.88 7.25
C ASP A 78 14.26 -1.07 7.95
N TRP A 79 13.74 -2.31 7.99
CA TRP A 79 12.47 -2.71 8.59
C TRP A 79 11.22 -2.17 7.88
N THR A 80 11.36 -1.53 6.72
CA THR A 80 10.20 -1.17 5.89
C THR A 80 9.66 -2.37 5.13
N PHE A 81 8.34 -2.46 5.01
CA PHE A 81 7.64 -3.53 4.34
C PHE A 81 7.47 -3.27 2.84
N TYR A 82 7.28 -4.36 2.09
CA TYR A 82 6.86 -4.32 0.70
C TYR A 82 6.05 -5.57 0.34
N LEU A 83 5.15 -5.41 -0.64
CA LEU A 83 4.38 -6.49 -1.25
C LEU A 83 3.93 -6.11 -2.67
N LEU A 84 3.42 -7.07 -3.42
CA LEU A 84 2.84 -6.89 -4.75
C LEU A 84 1.38 -7.35 -4.75
N VAL A 85 0.48 -6.51 -5.28
CA VAL A 85 -0.89 -6.90 -5.67
C VAL A 85 -0.95 -6.95 -7.20
N HIS A 86 -1.44 -8.04 -7.78
CA HIS A 86 -1.52 -8.18 -9.23
C HIS A 86 -2.79 -8.87 -9.71
N THR A 87 -3.17 -8.60 -10.96
CA THR A 87 -4.30 -9.28 -11.61
C THR A 87 -4.09 -9.36 -13.12
N GLU A 88 -4.74 -10.32 -13.76
CA GLU A 88 -4.83 -10.38 -15.22
C GLU A 88 -5.66 -9.21 -15.74
N PHE A 89 -5.20 -8.58 -16.81
CA PHE A 89 -5.95 -7.55 -17.49
C PHE A 89 -5.62 -7.52 -18.99
N THR A 90 -6.55 -6.96 -19.76
CA THR A 90 -6.33 -6.65 -21.18
C THR A 90 -6.50 -5.14 -21.33
N PRO A 91 -5.41 -4.39 -21.61
CA PRO A 91 -5.50 -2.94 -21.80
C PRO A 91 -6.45 -2.56 -22.93
N THR A 92 -7.20 -1.49 -22.72
CA THR A 92 -8.02 -0.82 -23.75
C THR A 92 -7.71 0.69 -23.74
N VAL A 93 -8.27 1.45 -24.68
CA VAL A 93 -8.10 2.92 -24.71
C VAL A 93 -9.07 3.58 -23.74
N GLU A 94 -10.20 2.93 -23.47
CA GLU A 94 -11.33 3.45 -22.73
C GLU A 94 -11.25 3.15 -21.23
N ASP A 95 -10.56 2.07 -20.85
CA ASP A 95 -10.46 1.65 -19.47
C ASP A 95 -9.31 2.33 -18.73
N GLU A 96 -9.63 2.93 -17.59
CA GLU A 96 -8.67 3.47 -16.64
C GLU A 96 -8.36 2.46 -15.54
N TYR A 97 -7.08 2.33 -15.19
CA TYR A 97 -6.61 1.43 -14.15
C TYR A 97 -5.85 2.21 -13.09
N SER A 98 -6.03 1.85 -11.82
CA SER A 98 -5.34 2.51 -10.72
C SER A 98 -5.10 1.56 -9.56
N CYS A 99 -4.13 1.89 -8.71
CA CYS A 99 -3.96 1.27 -7.41
C CYS A 99 -4.32 2.26 -6.30
N GLN A 100 -5.25 1.87 -5.43
CA GLN A 100 -5.62 2.62 -4.24
C GLN A 100 -4.96 1.96 -3.02
N VAL A 101 -4.29 2.78 -2.20
CA VAL A 101 -3.56 2.35 -1.01
C VAL A 101 -4.05 3.13 0.21
N ASN A 102 -4.47 2.41 1.24
CA ASN A 102 -4.79 2.95 2.55
C ASN A 102 -3.75 2.48 3.58
N HIS A 103 -3.17 3.42 4.30
CA HIS A 103 -2.14 3.16 5.31
C HIS A 103 -2.24 4.24 6.39
N THR A 104 -1.94 3.90 7.64
CA THR A 104 -2.10 4.81 8.79
C THR A 104 -1.31 6.11 8.70
N THR A 105 -0.30 6.18 7.83
CA THR A 105 0.53 7.38 7.62
C THR A 105 0.00 8.30 6.52
N LEU A 106 -1.10 7.91 5.86
CA LEU A 106 -1.78 8.70 4.85
C LEU A 106 -3.06 9.28 5.46
N SER A 107 -3.27 10.59 5.32
CA SER A 107 -4.51 11.26 5.76
C SER A 107 -5.73 10.87 4.93
N GLU A 108 -5.50 10.44 3.70
CA GLU A 108 -6.50 9.96 2.75
C GLU A 108 -5.92 8.84 1.89
N PRO A 109 -6.75 7.97 1.28
CA PRO A 109 -6.26 6.92 0.41
C PRO A 109 -5.44 7.48 -0.76
N LYS A 110 -4.24 6.94 -0.98
CA LYS A 110 -3.40 7.32 -2.11
C LYS A 110 -3.83 6.53 -3.34
N VAL A 111 -4.23 7.22 -4.40
CA VAL A 111 -4.56 6.62 -5.69
C VAL A 111 -3.46 6.93 -6.70
N VAL A 112 -2.90 5.89 -7.32
CA VAL A 112 -1.89 6.01 -8.38
C VAL A 112 -2.45 5.39 -9.65
N MET A 113 -2.52 6.19 -10.72
CA MET A 113 -2.97 5.73 -12.04
C MET A 113 -1.89 4.87 -12.70
N TRP A 114 -2.33 3.88 -13.46
CA TRP A 114 -1.48 3.18 -14.40
C TRP A 114 -1.22 4.07 -15.61
N GLU A 115 0.06 4.34 -15.90
CA GLU A 115 0.48 5.06 -17.09
C GLU A 115 1.26 4.09 -17.99
N ARG A 116 0.89 4.00 -19.27
CA ARG A 116 1.47 3.05 -20.23
C ARG A 116 2.97 3.28 -20.47
N ASP A 117 3.41 4.53 -20.36
CA ASP A 117 4.72 5.00 -20.84
C ASP A 117 5.69 5.35 -19.69
N LYS A 118 5.42 4.84 -18.47
CA LYS A 118 6.31 4.98 -17.31
C LYS A 118 6.92 3.65 -16.87
#